data_AF-A0ABD3C6R0-F1
#
_entry.id   AF-A0ABD3C6R0-F1
#
_cell.length_a   1.000
_cell.length_b   1.000
_cell.length_c   1.000
_cell.angle_alpha   90.00
_cell.angle_beta   90.00
_cell.angle_gamma   90.00
#
_symmetry.space_group_name_H-M   'P 1'
#
loop_
_entity.id
_entity.type
_entity.pdbx_description
1 polymer ?
#
loop_
_entity_poly.entity_id
_entity_poly.type
_entity_poly.pdbx_seq_one_letter_code
_entity_poly.pdbx_strand_id
1 'polypeptide(L)'
;MEIDVGNITREVLYGPLSQGLVRAFLDHVLSHSLAVCGQLGSTKNLPHSRGKKDLIETSELNYYLKHEVMSSCNGLVLETKDNTTIDLYITNPATKQRFALPPFMTNGAPFSYAIAYVAASMEYKVVRTVIPGFDVFKAGEYKRDDCVVVLTVGVDKDWTRRVRIQHLCSKARNLLFRQNPLTTDGFVHWVWDDYSEYVLTLNLETEIITPFLVPTCLPRHEGYTKLMYRYLPMGKYLSLLVDVTRFSWEVWKMKPESGEWTKMFNIDLEPEFASSLYCVLTPLGWLKFGEELIFSVRRVNGKGNKRYNSYCTRICIAYNVRRREYEPFELAPNLDSFLVHRNSLVWLDGC
;
A
#
# COMPACT_ATOMS: atom_id res chain seq x y z
N MET A 1 -39.06 -17.80 -51.05
CA MET A 1 -39.48 -17.36 -49.71
C MET A 1 -38.48 -16.30 -49.30
N GLU A 2 -38.94 -15.05 -49.26
CA GLU A 2 -38.12 -13.84 -49.09
C GLU A 2 -38.06 -13.39 -47.61
N ILE A 3 -37.40 -12.23 -47.39
CA ILE A 3 -37.45 -11.36 -46.21
C ILE A 3 -36.54 -11.80 -45.03
N ASP A 4 -35.78 -10.94 -44.36
CA ASP A 4 -35.12 -9.65 -44.71
C ASP A 4 -34.08 -9.33 -43.60
N VAL A 5 -33.23 -8.34 -43.81
CA VAL A 5 -32.22 -7.81 -42.87
C VAL A 5 -32.88 -6.85 -41.86
N GLY A 6 -32.48 -6.90 -40.59
CA GLY A 6 -32.98 -5.97 -39.56
C GLY A 6 -32.03 -5.70 -38.40
N ASN A 7 -31.40 -4.53 -38.40
CA ASN A 7 -30.67 -3.99 -37.24
C ASN A 7 -31.61 -3.74 -36.05
N ILE A 8 -31.23 -4.11 -34.81
CA ILE A 8 -31.56 -3.31 -33.62
C ILE A 8 -30.33 -3.19 -32.71
N THR A 9 -30.13 -1.96 -32.24
CA THR A 9 -29.03 -1.47 -31.40
C THR A 9 -29.25 -1.67 -29.90
N ARG A 10 -28.14 -1.61 -29.14
CA ARG A 10 -28.01 -1.08 -27.76
C ARG A 10 -29.17 -1.30 -26.77
N GLU A 11 -28.84 -1.98 -25.67
CA GLU A 11 -28.92 -1.36 -24.34
C GLU A 11 -28.04 -2.12 -23.33
N VAL A 12 -26.88 -1.55 -22.98
CA VAL A 12 -26.11 -1.95 -21.79
C VAL A 12 -26.32 -0.85 -20.75
N LEU A 13 -27.18 -1.14 -19.77
CA LEU A 13 -27.44 -0.27 -18.63
C LEU A 13 -26.20 -0.19 -17.73
N TYR A 14 -25.33 0.79 -17.98
CA TYR A 14 -24.37 1.24 -16.98
C TYR A 14 -25.09 2.05 -15.91
N GLY A 15 -25.47 1.39 -14.82
CA GLY A 15 -25.88 2.07 -13.59
C GLY A 15 -24.70 2.82 -12.95
N PRO A 16 -24.91 4.02 -12.39
CA PRO A 16 -23.82 4.81 -11.80
C PRO A 16 -23.40 4.20 -10.45
N LEU A 17 -22.21 3.58 -10.42
CA LEU A 17 -21.52 3.26 -9.17
C LEU A 17 -20.80 4.51 -8.65
N SER A 18 -21.55 5.35 -7.93
CA SER A 18 -21.02 6.54 -7.26
C SER A 18 -21.44 6.58 -5.78
N GLN A 19 -20.65 5.96 -4.90
CA GLN A 19 -20.56 6.32 -3.48
C GLN A 19 -19.09 6.25 -3.03
N GLY A 20 -18.63 7.32 -2.37
CA GLY A 20 -17.21 7.56 -2.13
C GLY A 20 -16.62 6.76 -0.97
N LEU A 21 -15.37 6.32 -1.13
CA LEU A 21 -14.56 5.67 -0.11
C LEU A 21 -13.67 6.71 0.59
N VAL A 22 -13.96 6.99 1.87
CA VAL A 22 -13.11 7.84 2.72
C VAL A 22 -12.07 6.94 3.42
N ARG A 23 -10.81 7.36 3.46
CA ARG A 23 -9.65 6.61 4.01
C ARG A 23 -9.10 7.29 5.28
N ALA A 24 -8.52 6.53 6.21
CA ALA A 24 -7.93 7.04 7.46
C ALA A 24 -6.56 6.35 7.80
N PHE A 25 -5.75 6.95 8.67
CA PHE A 25 -4.28 6.74 8.75
C PHE A 25 -3.72 6.58 10.16
N LEU A 26 -2.79 5.65 10.42
CA LEU A 26 -2.13 5.52 11.74
C LEU A 26 -0.65 5.96 11.73
N ASP A 27 -0.16 6.51 12.84
CA ASP A 27 1.08 7.30 12.97
C ASP A 27 2.05 6.85 14.09
N HIS A 28 3.34 7.23 14.01
CA HIS A 28 4.22 7.33 15.19
C HIS A 28 5.51 8.16 14.97
N VAL A 29 6.00 8.79 16.05
CA VAL A 29 7.39 9.09 16.51
C VAL A 29 7.36 10.42 17.31
N LEU A 30 7.76 10.56 18.58
CA LEU A 30 8.45 9.69 19.57
C LEU A 30 7.69 9.56 20.90
N SER A 31 8.06 8.55 21.70
CA SER A 31 7.69 8.29 23.13
C SER A 31 6.22 7.99 23.44
N HIS A 32 5.27 8.52 22.68
CA HIS A 32 3.83 8.24 22.77
C HIS A 32 3.30 8.01 21.35
N SER A 33 2.35 7.09 21.17
CA SER A 33 2.02 6.48 19.87
C SER A 33 0.57 6.68 19.47
N LEU A 34 0.18 7.93 19.27
CA LEU A 34 -1.16 8.34 18.83
C LEU A 34 -1.42 7.93 17.36
N ALA A 35 -2.38 7.03 17.18
CA ALA A 35 -2.74 6.42 15.90
C ALA A 35 -4.09 6.96 15.39
N VAL A 36 -4.10 7.75 14.32
CA VAL A 36 -5.24 8.54 13.84
C VAL A 36 -6.41 7.75 13.23
N CYS A 37 -7.65 8.05 13.63
CA CYS A 37 -8.82 7.68 12.84
C CYS A 37 -10.02 8.60 13.07
N GLY A 38 -10.80 8.93 12.04
CA GLY A 38 -11.97 9.80 12.19
C GLY A 38 -13.20 9.09 12.76
N GLN A 39 -13.85 9.77 13.71
CA GLN A 39 -15.20 9.57 14.28
C GLN A 39 -15.49 8.32 15.15
N LEU A 40 -15.57 8.60 16.45
CA LEU A 40 -16.00 7.75 17.58
C LEU A 40 -17.13 6.73 17.35
N GLY A 41 -16.88 5.56 17.94
CA GLY A 41 -17.83 4.90 18.84
C GLY A 41 -17.14 4.58 20.17
N SER A 42 -17.79 4.86 21.31
CA SER A 42 -17.20 4.64 22.64
C SER A 42 -16.95 3.16 22.95
N THR A 43 -15.71 2.81 23.33
CA THR A 43 -15.34 1.46 23.77
C THR A 43 -15.91 1.17 25.16
N LYS A 44 -16.72 0.11 25.28
CA LYS A 44 -17.14 -0.42 26.59
C LYS A 44 -16.02 -1.25 27.21
N ASN A 45 -15.80 -1.04 28.51
CA ASN A 45 -14.73 -1.64 29.30
C ASN A 45 -14.61 -3.16 29.12
N LEU A 46 -13.50 -3.61 28.53
CA LEU A 46 -12.97 -4.96 28.73
C LEU A 46 -12.13 -4.97 30.02
N PRO A 47 -12.28 -5.96 30.92
CA PRO A 47 -11.50 -6.00 32.15
C PRO A 47 -10.08 -6.49 31.85
N HIS A 48 -9.06 -5.66 32.09
CA HIS A 48 -7.65 -6.05 32.08
C HIS A 48 -6.90 -5.52 33.31
N SER A 49 -5.96 -6.32 33.80
CA SER A 49 -5.30 -6.17 35.10
C SER A 49 -3.99 -5.37 35.03
N ARG A 50 -3.51 -4.93 36.21
CA ARG A 50 -2.45 -3.93 36.38
C ARG A 50 -1.08 -4.35 35.81
N GLY A 51 -0.63 -3.55 34.86
CA GLY A 51 0.76 -3.27 34.52
C GLY A 51 0.77 -2.10 33.53
N LYS A 52 1.71 -1.16 33.61
CA LYS A 52 1.86 -0.13 32.56
C LYS A 52 2.45 -0.81 31.31
N LYS A 53 1.60 -1.47 30.52
CA LYS A 53 1.93 -1.88 29.16
C LYS A 53 2.02 -0.63 28.27
N ASP A 54 2.83 -0.73 27.23
CA ASP A 54 2.99 0.27 26.18
C ASP A 54 1.75 0.24 25.26
N LEU A 55 0.58 0.63 25.81
CA LEU A 55 -0.72 0.59 25.13
C LEU A 55 -0.65 1.33 23.78
N ILE A 56 -1.31 0.77 22.78
CA ILE A 56 -1.52 1.47 21.51
C ILE A 56 -2.54 2.57 21.73
N GLU A 57 -2.11 3.80 21.53
CA GLU A 57 -2.94 4.99 21.70
C GLU A 57 -3.61 5.32 20.36
N THR A 58 -4.92 5.51 20.34
CA THR A 58 -5.64 5.88 19.11
C THR A 58 -6.15 7.32 19.21
N SER A 59 -5.65 8.19 18.33
CA SER A 59 -6.10 9.57 18.13
C SER A 59 -7.18 9.68 17.05
N GLU A 60 -7.75 10.86 16.86
CA GLU A 60 -8.43 11.26 15.61
C GLU A 60 -7.69 12.44 14.98
N LEU A 61 -7.45 12.46 13.65
CA LEU A 61 -6.99 13.69 12.99
C LEU A 61 -8.18 14.58 12.73
N ASN A 62 -8.12 15.81 13.23
CA ASN A 62 -9.05 16.87 12.85
C ASN A 62 -8.68 17.46 11.48
N TYR A 63 -8.63 16.58 10.47
CA TYR A 63 -8.42 16.91 9.06
C TYR A 63 -9.22 15.94 8.18
N TYR A 64 -10.05 16.49 7.30
CA TYR A 64 -10.76 15.72 6.29
C TYR A 64 -9.96 15.78 4.99
N LEU A 65 -9.49 14.62 4.53
CA LEU A 65 -9.01 14.45 3.16
C LEU A 65 -10.08 14.91 2.18
N LYS A 66 -9.65 15.55 1.09
CA LYS A 66 -10.57 16.02 0.06
C LYS A 66 -10.80 14.96 -1.02
N HIS A 67 -9.83 14.08 -1.25
CA HIS A 67 -9.87 13.09 -2.33
C HIS A 67 -9.18 11.76 -1.98
N GLU A 68 -8.97 10.92 -3.00
CA GLU A 68 -8.45 9.57 -2.84
C GLU A 68 -6.95 9.55 -2.53
N VAL A 69 -6.55 8.84 -1.47
CA VAL A 69 -5.16 8.67 -1.06
C VAL A 69 -4.47 7.61 -1.91
N MET A 70 -3.36 7.97 -2.55
CA MET A 70 -2.57 7.05 -3.38
C MET A 70 -1.32 6.53 -2.66
N SER A 71 -0.66 7.37 -1.86
CA SER A 71 0.58 7.05 -1.14
C SER A 71 0.80 8.02 0.01
N SER A 72 1.74 7.71 0.91
CA SER A 72 2.16 8.63 1.98
C SER A 72 3.64 8.45 2.33
N CYS A 73 4.28 9.51 2.83
CA CYS A 73 5.64 9.49 3.34
C CYS A 73 5.86 10.64 4.31
N ASN A 74 6.43 10.38 5.50
CA ASN A 74 6.88 11.40 6.45
C ASN A 74 5.86 12.55 6.66
N GLY A 75 4.68 12.26 7.19
CA GLY A 75 3.61 13.25 7.45
C GLY A 75 2.84 13.73 6.21
N LEU A 76 3.35 13.46 5.01
CA LEU A 76 2.75 13.90 3.75
C LEU A 76 1.91 12.79 3.11
N VAL A 77 0.77 13.19 2.57
CA VAL A 77 -0.21 12.37 1.88
C VAL A 77 -0.29 12.81 0.42
N LEU A 78 -0.21 11.85 -0.50
CA LEU A 78 -0.46 12.09 -1.92
C LEU A 78 -1.94 11.77 -2.24
N GLU A 79 -2.72 12.80 -2.58
CA GLU A 79 -4.12 12.71 -2.99
C GLU A 79 -4.27 12.84 -4.53
N THR A 80 -5.18 12.07 -5.13
CA THR A 80 -5.69 12.27 -6.50
C THR A 80 -7.17 12.62 -6.46
N LYS A 81 -7.61 13.57 -7.29
CA LYS A 81 -9.01 14.04 -7.27
C LYS A 81 -10.02 12.93 -7.57
N ASP A 82 -9.70 12.13 -8.58
CA ASP A 82 -10.31 10.84 -8.90
C ASP A 82 -9.26 9.99 -9.63
N ASN A 83 -9.61 8.74 -10.00
CA ASN A 83 -8.68 7.82 -10.67
C ASN A 83 -8.49 8.10 -12.18
N THR A 84 -9.19 9.09 -12.73
CA THR A 84 -9.11 9.50 -14.15
C THR A 84 -8.39 10.82 -14.36
N THR A 85 -8.32 11.65 -13.32
CA THR A 85 -7.77 13.00 -13.37
C THR A 85 -6.25 13.02 -13.27
N ILE A 86 -5.72 14.12 -13.78
CA ILE A 86 -4.31 14.45 -13.81
C ILE A 86 -3.89 15.20 -12.51
N ASP A 87 -4.88 15.72 -11.77
CA ASP A 87 -4.73 16.60 -10.61
C ASP A 87 -4.27 15.84 -9.36
N LEU A 88 -2.96 15.86 -9.12
CA LEU A 88 -2.34 15.36 -7.91
C LEU A 88 -2.09 16.48 -6.89
N TYR A 89 -2.18 16.14 -5.62
CA TYR A 89 -1.96 17.07 -4.52
C TYR A 89 -1.14 16.41 -3.42
N ILE A 90 -0.25 17.19 -2.81
CA ILE A 90 0.40 16.82 -1.56
C ILE A 90 -0.29 17.56 -0.43
N THR A 91 -0.72 16.81 0.57
CA THR A 91 -1.37 17.32 1.77
C THR A 91 -0.52 16.99 2.99
N ASN A 92 -0.34 17.95 3.89
CA ASN A 92 0.10 17.71 5.26
C ASN A 92 -1.13 17.83 6.18
N PRO A 93 -1.71 16.72 6.69
CA PRO A 93 -2.87 16.78 7.56
C PRO A 93 -2.62 17.48 8.90
N ALA A 94 -1.38 17.46 9.41
CA ALA A 94 -1.00 18.05 10.69
C ALA A 94 -0.94 19.59 10.62
N THR A 95 -0.33 20.16 9.56
CA THR A 95 -0.33 21.62 9.32
C THR A 95 -1.58 22.12 8.59
N LYS A 96 -2.42 21.19 8.10
CA LYS A 96 -3.59 21.43 7.23
C LYS A 96 -3.23 22.10 5.88
N GLN A 97 -1.95 22.14 5.52
CA GLN A 97 -1.46 22.66 4.25
C GLN A 97 -1.74 21.66 3.12
N ARG A 98 -1.99 22.18 1.92
CA ARG A 98 -2.26 21.38 0.72
C ARG A 98 -1.75 22.09 -0.52
N PHE A 99 -0.85 21.42 -1.23
CA PHE A 99 -0.13 21.89 -2.41
C PHE A 99 -0.60 21.10 -3.65
N ALA A 100 -0.77 21.77 -4.79
CA ALA A 100 -1.11 21.13 -6.06
C ALA A 100 0.16 20.84 -6.84
N LEU A 101 0.32 19.62 -7.35
CA LEU A 101 1.45 19.28 -8.22
C LEU A 101 1.19 19.77 -9.65
N PRO A 102 2.25 20.02 -10.46
CA PRO A 102 2.08 20.32 -11.87
C PRO A 102 1.28 19.24 -12.61
N PRO A 103 0.40 19.63 -13.55
CA PRO A 103 -0.40 18.68 -14.30
C PRO A 103 0.49 17.81 -15.22
N PHE A 104 0.22 16.51 -15.21
CA PHE A 104 0.88 15.54 -16.07
C PHE A 104 0.10 15.27 -17.38
N MET A 105 0.50 15.93 -18.46
CA MET A 105 -0.11 15.78 -19.77
C MET A 105 0.46 14.56 -20.52
N THR A 106 -0.18 13.40 -20.41
CA THR A 106 0.13 12.22 -21.25
C THR A 106 -1.11 11.51 -21.77
N ASN A 107 -0.99 10.93 -22.97
CA ASN A 107 -1.99 10.09 -23.64
C ASN A 107 -2.17 8.69 -22.99
N GLY A 108 -1.82 8.53 -21.71
CA GLY A 108 -1.83 7.26 -20.99
C GLY A 108 -2.57 7.40 -19.67
N ALA A 109 -3.39 6.41 -19.35
CA ALA A 109 -4.04 6.34 -18.04
C ALA A 109 -2.98 6.26 -16.93
N PRO A 110 -3.10 7.05 -15.84
CA PRO A 110 -2.32 6.78 -14.64
C PRO A 110 -2.61 5.37 -14.15
N PHE A 111 -1.57 4.68 -13.70
CA PHE A 111 -1.76 3.37 -13.08
C PHE A 111 -1.50 3.41 -11.58
N SER A 112 -0.39 4.01 -11.16
CA SER A 112 0.00 4.06 -9.76
C SER A 112 0.89 5.25 -9.46
N TYR A 113 0.91 5.64 -8.19
CA TYR A 113 1.68 6.77 -7.69
C TYR A 113 2.38 6.42 -6.38
N ALA A 114 3.52 7.05 -6.13
CA ALA A 114 4.25 7.00 -4.86
C ALA A 114 4.78 8.39 -4.48
N ILE A 115 4.89 8.67 -3.18
CA ILE A 115 5.69 9.78 -2.66
C ILE A 115 6.76 9.21 -1.72
N ALA A 116 7.98 9.71 -1.83
CA ALA A 116 9.07 9.36 -0.92
C ALA A 116 10.04 10.53 -0.72
N TYR A 117 10.74 10.49 0.40
CA TYR A 117 11.78 11.45 0.78
C TYR A 117 13.15 10.90 0.40
N VAL A 118 14.03 11.75 -0.15
CA VAL A 118 15.41 11.43 -0.53
C VAL A 118 16.35 12.15 0.44
N ALA A 119 16.82 11.44 1.46
CA ALA A 119 17.60 12.03 2.55
C ALA A 119 18.90 12.72 2.08
N ALA A 120 19.53 12.24 1.01
CA ALA A 120 20.78 12.80 0.47
C ALA A 120 20.61 14.20 -0.16
N SER A 121 19.52 14.44 -0.89
CA SER A 121 19.19 15.76 -1.47
C SER A 121 18.26 16.60 -0.58
N MET A 122 17.72 16.01 0.49
CA MET A 122 16.66 16.57 1.35
C MET A 122 15.35 16.87 0.60
N GLU A 123 15.12 16.23 -0.54
CA GLU A 123 13.96 16.46 -1.41
C GLU A 123 12.83 15.46 -1.18
N TYR A 124 11.58 15.88 -1.43
CA TYR A 124 10.49 14.96 -1.73
C TYR A 124 10.41 14.71 -3.22
N LYS A 125 10.32 13.44 -3.61
CA LYS A 125 10.05 13.04 -5.00
C LYS A 125 8.74 12.29 -5.09
N VAL A 126 7.96 12.59 -6.12
CA VAL A 126 6.74 11.89 -6.48
C VAL A 126 6.99 11.08 -7.73
N VAL A 127 6.60 9.80 -7.70
CA VAL A 127 6.72 8.86 -8.82
C VAL A 127 5.34 8.58 -9.36
N ARG A 128 5.22 8.54 -10.69
CA ARG A 128 4.01 8.10 -11.40
C ARG A 128 4.36 7.01 -12.38
N THR A 129 3.55 5.94 -12.40
CA THR A 129 3.59 4.90 -13.43
C THR A 129 2.43 5.12 -14.41
N VAL A 130 2.72 5.01 -15.70
CA VAL A 130 1.79 5.32 -16.81
C VAL A 130 1.67 4.09 -17.70
N ILE A 131 0.44 3.62 -17.97
CA ILE A 131 0.25 2.55 -18.95
C ILE A 131 0.38 3.14 -20.36
N PRO A 132 1.36 2.70 -21.19
CA PRO A 132 1.45 3.12 -22.58
C PRO A 132 0.30 2.50 -23.38
N GLY A 133 -0.42 3.32 -24.15
CA GLY A 133 -1.39 2.85 -25.15
C GLY A 133 -2.80 2.53 -24.64
N PHE A 134 -3.27 3.16 -23.56
CA PHE A 134 -4.71 3.13 -23.24
C PHE A 134 -5.56 4.03 -24.16
N ASP A 135 -4.93 4.72 -25.10
CA ASP A 135 -5.57 5.41 -26.22
C ASP A 135 -5.88 4.37 -27.32
N VAL A 136 -7.02 3.69 -27.17
CA VAL A 136 -7.39 2.38 -27.79
C VAL A 136 -7.36 2.31 -29.34
N PHE A 137 -7.20 3.44 -30.04
CA PHE A 137 -7.56 3.54 -31.48
C PHE A 137 -6.47 4.01 -32.45
N LYS A 138 -5.20 4.14 -32.06
CA LYS A 138 -4.10 4.40 -33.01
C LYS A 138 -3.03 3.33 -32.98
N ALA A 139 -3.17 2.37 -33.90
CA ALA A 139 -2.19 1.34 -34.21
C ALA A 139 -0.94 1.94 -34.90
N GLY A 140 -0.11 2.63 -34.12
CA GLY A 140 1.18 3.16 -34.53
C GLY A 140 2.14 3.12 -33.35
N GLU A 141 3.22 2.34 -33.51
CA GLU A 141 4.37 2.10 -32.62
C GLU A 141 4.51 3.00 -31.37
N TYR A 142 3.68 2.78 -30.34
CA TYR A 142 3.98 3.31 -29.01
C TYR A 142 5.20 2.58 -28.43
N LYS A 143 6.35 3.24 -28.49
CA LYS A 143 7.55 2.84 -27.75
C LYS A 143 7.21 2.76 -26.26
N ARG A 144 7.25 1.55 -25.69
CA ARG A 144 6.98 1.26 -24.26
C ARG A 144 8.15 1.66 -23.35
N ASP A 145 8.79 2.76 -23.69
CA ASP A 145 10.16 3.07 -23.27
C ASP A 145 10.20 4.01 -22.07
N ASP A 146 9.12 4.76 -21.85
CA ASP A 146 8.99 5.82 -20.84
C ASP A 146 7.71 5.64 -20.00
N CYS A 147 7.66 4.60 -19.15
CA CYS A 147 6.46 4.29 -18.36
C CYS A 147 6.52 4.75 -16.89
N VAL A 148 7.64 5.31 -16.45
CA VAL A 148 7.86 5.82 -15.09
C VAL A 148 8.43 7.23 -15.18
N VAL A 149 7.80 8.18 -14.48
CA VAL A 149 8.24 9.57 -14.39
C VAL A 149 8.41 9.99 -12.94
N VAL A 150 9.29 10.95 -12.71
CA VAL A 150 9.64 11.48 -11.39
C VAL A 150 9.51 13.00 -11.39
N LEU A 151 9.01 13.55 -10.29
CA LEU A 151 8.88 14.97 -10.01
C LEU A 151 9.54 15.28 -8.66
N THR A 152 10.48 16.22 -8.59
CA THR A 152 10.92 16.81 -7.31
C THR A 152 9.95 17.92 -6.93
N VAL A 153 9.36 17.80 -5.75
CA VAL A 153 8.38 18.75 -5.21
C VAL A 153 9.06 20.10 -4.96
N GLY A 154 8.42 21.20 -5.40
CA GLY A 154 8.92 22.58 -5.23
C GLY A 154 10.04 23.00 -6.19
N VAL A 155 10.71 22.05 -6.87
CA VAL A 155 11.80 22.34 -7.82
C VAL A 155 11.33 22.21 -9.26
N ASP A 156 10.66 21.10 -9.59
CA ASP A 156 10.23 20.82 -10.96
C ASP A 156 8.92 21.56 -11.29
N LYS A 157 8.88 22.18 -12.47
CA LYS A 157 7.67 22.84 -13.00
C LYS A 157 6.79 21.90 -13.81
N ASP A 158 7.30 20.73 -14.19
CA ASP A 158 6.64 19.69 -14.95
C ASP A 158 7.29 18.32 -14.69
N TRP A 159 6.67 17.25 -15.18
CA TRP A 159 7.14 15.87 -14.99
C TRP A 159 8.05 15.43 -16.15
N THR A 160 9.07 16.22 -16.47
CA THR A 160 9.95 15.94 -17.63
C THR A 160 10.94 14.80 -17.40
N ARG A 161 11.27 14.46 -16.14
CA ARG A 161 12.22 13.38 -15.82
C ARG A 161 11.59 11.99 -16.00
N ARG A 162 12.02 11.33 -17.07
CA ARG A 162 11.63 9.97 -17.46
C ARG A 162 12.69 8.97 -17.00
N VAL A 163 12.26 7.97 -16.24
CA VAL A 163 13.13 6.88 -15.79
C VAL A 163 13.24 5.84 -16.90
N ARG A 164 14.48 5.53 -17.31
CA ARG A 164 14.76 4.52 -18.32
C ARG A 164 14.42 3.13 -17.81
N ILE A 165 13.67 2.36 -18.59
CA ILE A 165 13.24 0.99 -18.27
C ILE A 165 13.59 -0.05 -19.34
N GLN A 166 14.36 0.35 -20.38
CA GLN A 166 14.70 -0.49 -21.53
C GLN A 166 15.57 -1.70 -21.14
N HIS A 167 16.35 -1.58 -20.06
CA HIS A 167 17.18 -2.65 -19.49
C HIS A 167 16.36 -3.72 -18.75
N LEU A 168 15.10 -3.45 -18.42
CA LEU A 168 14.23 -4.41 -17.74
C LEU A 168 13.63 -5.41 -18.74
N CYS A 169 13.68 -6.70 -18.39
CA CYS A 169 13.03 -7.74 -19.19
C CYS A 169 11.50 -7.55 -19.20
N SER A 170 10.80 -8.12 -20.19
CA SER A 170 9.34 -7.95 -20.34
C SER A 170 8.54 -8.42 -19.11
N LYS A 171 9.00 -9.47 -18.42
CA LYS A 171 8.38 -9.97 -17.19
C LYS A 171 8.53 -8.98 -16.02
N ALA A 172 9.73 -8.41 -15.86
CA ALA A 172 9.99 -7.33 -14.91
C ALA A 172 9.10 -6.11 -15.20
N ARG A 173 9.12 -5.57 -16.43
CA ARG A 173 8.32 -4.38 -16.80
C ARG A 173 6.83 -4.54 -16.52
N ASN A 174 6.27 -5.75 -16.68
CA ASN A 174 4.88 -6.01 -16.35
C ASN A 174 4.51 -5.78 -14.87
N LEU A 175 5.47 -5.83 -13.92
CA LEU A 175 5.23 -5.56 -12.50
C LEU A 175 4.87 -4.10 -12.21
N LEU A 176 5.38 -3.17 -13.02
CA LEU A 176 5.09 -1.73 -12.89
C LEU A 176 3.57 -1.46 -12.97
N PHE A 177 2.84 -2.30 -13.72
CA PHE A 177 1.41 -2.15 -14.03
C PHE A 177 0.53 -3.16 -13.28
N ARG A 178 0.91 -3.60 -12.07
CA ARG A 178 0.15 -4.59 -11.27
C ARG A 178 -0.44 -4.06 -9.97
N GLN A 179 0.30 -3.28 -9.22
CA GLN A 179 -0.13 -2.75 -7.92
C GLN A 179 0.43 -1.33 -7.69
N ASN A 180 -0.11 -0.63 -6.69
CA ASN A 180 0.52 0.59 -6.18
C ASN A 180 1.87 0.22 -5.56
N PRO A 181 2.94 0.97 -5.86
CA PRO A 181 4.24 0.68 -5.29
C PRO A 181 4.30 1.07 -3.81
N LEU A 182 5.12 0.33 -3.06
CA LEU A 182 5.45 0.62 -1.67
C LEU A 182 6.63 1.59 -1.62
N THR A 183 6.72 2.41 -0.58
CA THR A 183 7.84 3.34 -0.39
C THR A 183 8.63 3.04 0.88
N THR A 184 9.95 3.14 0.78
CA THR A 184 10.87 3.13 1.92
C THR A 184 11.82 4.32 1.79
N ASP A 185 12.71 4.52 2.77
CA ASP A 185 13.62 5.66 2.88
C ASP A 185 14.51 5.86 1.64
N GLY A 186 14.10 6.73 0.71
CA GLY A 186 14.76 6.96 -0.59
C GLY A 186 14.39 6.00 -1.74
N PHE A 187 13.46 5.05 -1.55
CA PHE A 187 13.16 4.01 -2.54
C PHE A 187 11.67 3.77 -2.80
N VAL A 188 11.38 3.32 -4.02
CA VAL A 188 10.03 2.92 -4.45
C VAL A 188 10.07 1.48 -4.98
N HIS A 189 9.16 0.63 -4.51
CA HIS A 189 9.15 -0.81 -4.76
C HIS A 189 7.86 -1.25 -5.46
N TRP A 190 7.96 -1.81 -6.67
CA TRP A 190 6.84 -2.52 -7.30
C TRP A 190 6.96 -4.00 -6.97
N VAL A 191 5.91 -4.50 -6.34
CA VAL A 191 5.77 -5.85 -5.79
C VAL A 191 4.53 -6.51 -6.37
N TRP A 192 4.41 -7.82 -6.20
CA TRP A 192 3.16 -8.53 -6.48
C TRP A 192 3.05 -9.74 -5.55
N ASP A 193 2.00 -9.75 -4.74
CA ASP A 193 1.66 -10.79 -3.75
C ASP A 193 1.51 -12.20 -4.33
N ASP A 194 1.22 -12.31 -5.63
CA ASP A 194 0.98 -13.58 -6.33
C ASP A 194 2.21 -14.06 -7.12
N TYR A 195 3.28 -14.39 -6.40
CA TYR A 195 4.51 -14.98 -6.94
C TYR A 195 5.24 -14.16 -8.02
N SER A 196 5.58 -12.90 -7.71
CA SER A 196 6.70 -12.31 -8.43
C SER A 196 8.01 -13.02 -8.06
N GLU A 197 8.81 -13.35 -9.08
CA GLU A 197 10.24 -13.71 -8.92
C GLU A 197 11.10 -12.50 -8.54
N TYR A 198 10.60 -11.28 -8.75
CA TYR A 198 11.36 -10.03 -8.62
C TYR A 198 10.61 -8.97 -7.81
N VAL A 199 11.33 -8.19 -7.02
CA VAL A 199 10.92 -6.83 -6.63
C VAL A 199 11.63 -5.85 -7.56
N LEU A 200 10.91 -4.91 -8.16
CA LEU A 200 11.55 -3.77 -8.81
C LEU A 200 11.74 -2.66 -7.80
N THR A 201 12.95 -2.16 -7.66
CA THR A 201 13.28 -1.07 -6.74
C THR A 201 13.85 0.11 -7.52
N LEU A 202 13.17 1.25 -7.51
CA LEU A 202 13.71 2.54 -7.96
C LEU A 202 14.45 3.19 -6.80
N ASN A 203 15.75 3.40 -6.96
CA ASN A 203 16.50 4.36 -6.15
C ASN A 203 16.14 5.77 -6.62
N LEU A 204 15.61 6.62 -5.74
CA LEU A 204 15.19 7.97 -6.09
C LEU A 204 16.31 9.01 -6.12
N GLU A 205 17.47 8.72 -5.51
CA GLU A 205 18.66 9.56 -5.64
C GLU A 205 19.27 9.41 -7.04
N THR A 206 19.45 8.16 -7.50
CA THR A 206 20.08 7.86 -8.79
C THR A 206 19.11 7.74 -9.96
N GLU A 207 17.80 7.66 -9.69
CA GLU A 207 16.71 7.44 -10.66
C GLU A 207 16.90 6.17 -11.53
N ILE A 208 17.42 5.09 -10.91
CA ILE A 208 17.65 3.78 -11.55
C ILE A 208 16.71 2.73 -10.94
N ILE A 209 16.02 1.97 -11.79
CA ILE A 209 15.26 0.78 -11.38
C ILE A 209 16.14 -0.46 -11.46
N THR A 210 16.30 -1.16 -10.35
CA THR A 210 17.00 -2.45 -10.28
C THR A 210 16.01 -3.57 -9.93
N PRO A 211 15.99 -4.69 -10.69
CA PRO A 211 15.26 -5.89 -10.31
C PRO A 211 16.07 -6.72 -9.30
N PHE A 212 15.46 -7.06 -8.17
CA PHE A 212 16.04 -7.95 -7.17
C PHE A 212 15.23 -9.23 -7.05
N LEU A 213 15.91 -10.38 -6.96
CA LEU A 213 15.25 -11.68 -6.81
C LEU A 213 14.55 -11.78 -5.45
N VAL A 214 13.36 -12.38 -5.43
CA VAL A 214 12.63 -12.73 -4.21
C VAL A 214 13.16 -14.06 -3.66
N PRO A 215 13.27 -14.25 -2.33
CA PRO A 215 13.69 -15.53 -1.76
C PRO A 215 12.83 -16.69 -2.28
N THR A 216 13.48 -17.71 -2.84
CA THR A 216 12.80 -18.96 -3.18
C THR A 216 12.51 -19.69 -1.88
N CYS A 217 11.31 -19.46 -1.34
CA CYS A 217 10.87 -20.08 -0.10
C CYS A 217 10.62 -21.58 -0.29
N LEU A 218 10.60 -22.32 0.82
CA LEU A 218 10.67 -23.78 0.86
C LEU A 218 9.63 -24.49 -0.03
N PRO A 219 9.92 -25.71 -0.51
CA PRO A 219 8.97 -26.51 -1.28
C PRO A 219 7.64 -26.63 -0.54
N ARG A 220 6.54 -26.50 -1.30
CA ARG A 220 5.16 -26.39 -0.81
C ARG A 220 4.85 -27.51 0.18
N HIS A 221 4.26 -27.16 1.32
CA HIS A 221 3.52 -28.13 2.12
C HIS A 221 2.34 -28.68 1.29
N GLU A 222 2.26 -30.00 1.17
CA GLU A 222 1.21 -30.68 0.42
C GLU A 222 -0.17 -30.28 0.95
N GLY A 223 -1.03 -29.77 0.06
CA GLY A 223 -2.39 -29.32 0.39
C GLY A 223 -2.64 -27.81 0.23
N TYR A 224 -1.60 -26.97 0.34
CA TYR A 224 -1.76 -25.53 0.11
C TYR A 224 -1.52 -25.17 -1.36
N THR A 225 -2.59 -24.74 -2.05
CA THR A 225 -2.56 -24.42 -3.49
C THR A 225 -1.90 -23.07 -3.80
N LYS A 226 -1.74 -22.19 -2.80
CA LYS A 226 -1.11 -20.88 -2.96
C LYS A 226 -0.40 -20.42 -1.68
N LEU A 227 0.92 -20.23 -1.74
CA LEU A 227 1.61 -19.30 -0.82
C LEU A 227 1.13 -17.88 -1.17
N MET A 228 0.86 -17.05 -0.17
CA MET A 228 0.73 -15.61 -0.38
C MET A 228 2.01 -14.93 0.10
N TYR A 229 2.50 -13.99 -0.70
CA TYR A 229 3.55 -13.07 -0.29
C TYR A 229 2.89 -11.76 0.12
N ARG A 230 3.30 -11.20 1.25
CA ARG A 230 2.86 -9.87 1.70
C ARG A 230 4.06 -8.97 1.90
N TYR A 231 4.15 -7.93 1.09
CA TYR A 231 5.22 -6.96 1.19
C TYR A 231 4.76 -5.78 2.03
N LEU A 232 5.58 -5.35 3.00
CA LEU A 232 5.27 -4.21 3.85
C LEU A 232 6.51 -3.31 4.02
N PRO A 233 6.37 -1.97 3.96
CA PRO A 233 7.47 -1.07 4.27
C PRO A 233 7.82 -1.16 5.76
N MET A 234 9.12 -1.25 6.06
CA MET A 234 9.66 -1.42 7.41
C MET A 234 10.78 -0.39 7.64
N GLY A 235 10.39 0.88 7.67
CA GLY A 235 11.32 2.01 7.72
C GLY A 235 12.13 2.13 6.43
N LYS A 236 13.45 1.91 6.53
CA LYS A 236 14.38 1.89 5.38
C LYS A 236 14.52 0.53 4.69
N TYR A 237 13.81 -0.49 5.16
CA TYR A 237 13.83 -1.83 4.57
C TYR A 237 12.47 -2.17 3.99
N LEU A 238 12.45 -2.95 2.92
CA LEU A 238 11.24 -3.66 2.51
C LEU A 238 11.18 -4.98 3.28
N SER A 239 10.03 -5.31 3.86
CA SER A 239 9.79 -6.63 4.46
C SER A 239 8.92 -7.49 3.56
N LEU A 240 9.10 -8.81 3.67
CA LEU A 240 8.29 -9.84 3.02
C LEU A 240 7.85 -10.83 4.10
N LEU A 241 6.54 -11.03 4.21
CA LEU A 241 5.93 -12.08 5.01
C LEU A 241 5.46 -13.18 4.06
N VAL A 242 5.83 -14.41 4.37
CA VAL A 242 5.48 -15.60 3.58
C VAL A 242 4.62 -16.50 4.44
N ASP A 243 3.36 -16.69 4.05
CA ASP A 243 2.42 -17.58 4.73
C ASP A 243 2.99 -19.01 4.79
N VAL A 244 3.15 -19.56 5.99
CA VAL A 244 3.57 -20.96 6.23
C VAL A 244 2.35 -21.81 6.54
N THR A 245 1.48 -21.32 7.41
CA THR A 245 0.14 -21.86 7.68
C THR A 245 -0.89 -20.71 7.65
N ARG A 246 -2.09 -20.91 8.20
CA ARG A 246 -3.15 -19.88 8.22
C ARG A 246 -2.82 -18.72 9.16
N PHE A 247 -2.11 -19.02 10.26
CA PHE A 247 -1.75 -18.07 11.30
C PHE A 247 -0.24 -18.09 11.62
N SER A 248 0.61 -18.53 10.68
CA SER A 248 2.07 -18.45 10.83
C SER A 248 2.77 -17.97 9.55
N TRP A 249 3.87 -17.23 9.73
CA TRP A 249 4.61 -16.55 8.67
C TRP A 249 6.13 -16.64 8.87
N GLU A 250 6.87 -16.80 7.78
CA GLU A 250 8.30 -16.44 7.76
C GLU A 250 8.45 -14.95 7.44
N VAL A 251 9.22 -14.22 8.25
CA VAL A 251 9.48 -12.78 8.04
C VAL A 251 10.89 -12.57 7.51
N TRP A 252 10.98 -11.92 6.36
CA TRP A 252 12.22 -11.57 5.66
C TRP A 252 12.32 -10.05 5.49
N LYS A 253 13.54 -9.53 5.41
CA LYS A 253 13.83 -8.12 5.07
C LYS A 253 14.78 -8.03 3.88
N MET A 254 14.60 -7.02 3.04
CA MET A 254 15.47 -6.66 1.93
C MET A 254 16.19 -5.35 2.25
N LYS A 255 17.50 -5.30 1.98
CA LYS A 255 18.26 -4.04 1.87
C LYS A 255 18.02 -3.45 0.49
N PRO A 256 17.37 -2.28 0.34
CA PRO A 256 16.98 -1.76 -0.98
C PRO A 256 18.16 -1.38 -1.88
N GLU A 257 19.34 -1.14 -1.31
CA GLU A 257 20.56 -0.77 -2.05
C GLU A 257 21.21 -1.97 -2.77
N SER A 258 21.02 -3.18 -2.24
CA SER A 258 21.71 -4.40 -2.69
C SER A 258 20.77 -5.52 -3.12
N GLY A 259 19.49 -5.46 -2.75
CA GLY A 259 18.54 -6.56 -2.92
C GLY A 259 18.79 -7.75 -2.01
N GLU A 260 19.73 -7.66 -1.07
CA GLU A 260 20.06 -8.75 -0.15
C GLU A 260 18.87 -8.99 0.78
N TRP A 261 18.33 -10.21 0.72
CA TRP A 261 17.29 -10.68 1.61
C TRP A 261 17.87 -11.43 2.81
N THR A 262 17.44 -11.07 4.02
CA THR A 262 17.78 -11.76 5.26
C THR A 262 16.50 -12.22 5.95
N LYS A 263 16.39 -13.51 6.29
CA LYS A 263 15.34 -14.01 7.18
C LYS A 263 15.53 -13.42 8.57
N MET A 264 14.46 -12.91 9.18
CA MET A 264 14.51 -12.26 10.49
C MET A 264 14.05 -13.21 11.60
N PHE A 265 12.83 -13.73 11.49
CA PHE A 265 12.19 -14.60 12.46
C PHE A 265 10.94 -15.24 11.83
N ASN A 266 10.33 -16.18 12.56
CA ASN A 266 9.01 -16.69 12.24
C ASN A 266 8.00 -16.11 13.24
N ILE A 267 6.79 -15.85 12.77
CA ILE A 267 5.62 -15.56 13.60
C ILE A 267 4.75 -16.81 13.59
N ASP A 268 4.29 -17.25 14.75
CA ASP A 268 3.32 -18.33 14.88
C ASP A 268 2.24 -17.86 15.87
N LEU A 269 0.99 -17.90 15.41
CA LEU A 269 -0.24 -17.59 16.14
C LEU A 269 -1.27 -18.74 15.97
N GLU A 270 -0.86 -19.91 15.45
CA GLU A 270 -1.75 -21.07 15.38
C GLU A 270 -2.25 -21.51 16.77
N PRO A 271 -1.44 -21.57 17.86
CA PRO A 271 -1.92 -22.02 19.17
C PRO A 271 -3.13 -21.24 19.70
N GLU A 272 -3.19 -19.94 19.42
CA GLU A 272 -4.23 -19.04 19.92
C GLU A 272 -5.42 -18.91 18.94
N PHE A 273 -5.19 -19.12 17.63
CA PHE A 273 -6.22 -18.93 16.60
C PHE A 273 -6.70 -20.22 15.90
N ALA A 274 -6.12 -21.39 16.17
CA ALA A 274 -6.50 -22.67 15.55
C ALA A 274 -8.00 -23.05 15.72
N SER A 275 -8.61 -22.69 16.84
CA SER A 275 -10.06 -22.88 17.07
C SER A 275 -10.93 -21.93 16.23
N SER A 276 -10.36 -20.85 15.71
CA SER A 276 -11.03 -19.78 14.98
C SER A 276 -11.14 -20.09 13.48
N LEU A 277 -11.89 -21.15 13.16
CA LEU A 277 -12.11 -21.65 11.78
C LEU A 277 -12.61 -20.59 10.78
N TYR A 278 -13.12 -19.46 11.26
CA TYR A 278 -13.71 -18.37 10.47
C TYR A 278 -12.90 -17.05 10.52
N CYS A 279 -11.67 -17.07 11.03
CA CYS A 279 -10.79 -15.90 11.11
C CYS A 279 -9.69 -15.93 10.04
N VAL A 280 -9.38 -14.78 9.43
CA VAL A 280 -8.16 -14.58 8.64
C VAL A 280 -7.44 -13.37 9.18
N LEU A 281 -6.15 -13.51 9.47
CA LEU A 281 -5.29 -12.40 9.84
C LEU A 281 -4.59 -11.89 8.57
N THR A 282 -4.71 -10.60 8.29
CA THR A 282 -3.99 -9.96 7.18
C THR A 282 -3.02 -8.94 7.74
N PRO A 283 -1.69 -9.11 7.55
CA PRO A 283 -0.71 -8.15 8.04
C PRO A 283 -0.88 -6.81 7.32
N LEU A 284 -0.94 -5.72 8.07
CA LEU A 284 -1.20 -4.36 7.59
C LEU A 284 0.07 -3.50 7.55
N GLY A 285 0.99 -3.69 8.49
CA GLY A 285 2.09 -2.73 8.65
C GLY A 285 2.92 -2.90 9.91
N TRP A 286 4.11 -2.29 9.89
CA TRP A 286 5.04 -2.24 11.01
C TRP A 286 4.89 -0.92 11.79
N LEU A 287 4.85 -1.02 13.12
CA LEU A 287 5.06 0.07 14.07
C LEU A 287 6.44 -0.06 14.74
N LYS A 288 6.84 0.97 15.50
CA LYS A 288 8.07 1.00 16.31
C LYS A 288 9.30 0.45 15.56
N PHE A 289 9.51 0.92 14.32
CA PHE A 289 10.63 0.53 13.44
C PHE A 289 10.79 -0.98 13.17
N GLY A 290 9.70 -1.76 13.24
CA GLY A 290 9.71 -3.20 13.01
C GLY A 290 9.61 -4.05 14.29
N GLU A 291 9.43 -3.44 15.46
CA GLU A 291 9.20 -4.18 16.71
C GLU A 291 7.76 -4.70 16.86
N GLU A 292 6.79 -4.07 16.19
CA GLU A 292 5.37 -4.43 16.28
C GLU A 292 4.75 -4.57 14.88
N LEU A 293 4.08 -5.69 14.63
CA LEU A 293 3.36 -5.97 13.39
C LEU A 293 1.85 -5.89 13.66
N ILE A 294 1.14 -5.09 12.87
CA ILE A 294 -0.31 -4.98 12.96
C ILE A 294 -0.96 -5.98 11.99
N PHE A 295 -1.93 -6.73 12.48
CA PHE A 295 -2.82 -7.58 11.69
C PHE A 295 -4.25 -7.07 11.77
N SER A 296 -4.95 -7.02 10.64
CA SER A 296 -6.42 -6.91 10.63
C SER A 296 -7.05 -8.29 10.80
N VAL A 297 -8.10 -8.36 11.63
CA VAL A 297 -8.92 -9.56 11.78
C VAL A 297 -10.08 -9.49 10.80
N ARG A 298 -10.16 -10.45 9.87
CA ARG A 298 -11.29 -10.61 8.94
C ARG A 298 -12.12 -11.83 9.32
N ARG A 299 -13.45 -11.71 9.26
CA ARG A 299 -14.37 -12.84 9.46
C ARG A 299 -14.87 -13.38 8.13
N VAL A 300 -14.68 -14.67 7.92
CA VAL A 300 -15.13 -15.42 6.74
C VAL A 300 -16.41 -16.16 7.11
N ASN A 301 -17.58 -15.63 6.74
CA ASN A 301 -18.85 -16.29 7.01
C ASN A 301 -19.01 -17.54 6.12
N GLY A 302 -18.62 -18.71 6.62
CA GLY A 302 -18.79 -20.00 5.94
C GLY A 302 -20.14 -20.65 6.22
N LYS A 303 -21.17 -20.40 5.40
CA LYS A 303 -22.39 -21.23 5.34
C LYS A 303 -22.89 -21.41 3.90
N GLY A 304 -22.52 -22.54 3.30
CA GLY A 304 -22.98 -23.02 1.99
C GLY A 304 -22.27 -22.39 0.79
N ASN A 305 -22.57 -22.89 -0.42
CA ASN A 305 -21.94 -22.53 -1.70
C ASN A 305 -22.22 -21.08 -2.19
N LYS A 306 -22.63 -20.16 -1.31
CA LYS A 306 -22.83 -18.75 -1.64
C LYS A 306 -21.52 -17.98 -1.40
N ARG A 307 -21.25 -16.99 -2.25
CA ARG A 307 -19.99 -16.22 -2.26
C ARG A 307 -19.61 -15.75 -0.85
N TYR A 308 -18.35 -15.95 -0.48
CA TYR A 308 -17.80 -15.53 0.80
C TYR A 308 -17.80 -14.00 0.94
N ASN A 309 -18.80 -13.46 1.62
CA ASN A 309 -18.76 -12.08 2.09
C ASN A 309 -17.80 -11.98 3.28
N SER A 310 -16.52 -11.74 2.98
CA SER A 310 -15.50 -11.36 3.96
C SER A 310 -15.67 -9.87 4.28
N TYR A 311 -16.00 -9.56 5.53
CA TYR A 311 -15.96 -8.19 6.06
C TYR A 311 -14.74 -8.04 6.96
N CYS A 312 -14.06 -6.89 6.85
CA CYS A 312 -13.09 -6.47 7.85
C CYS A 312 -13.83 -6.33 9.18
N THR A 313 -13.33 -6.96 10.23
CA THR A 313 -13.76 -6.58 11.58
C THR A 313 -12.99 -5.33 11.97
N ARG A 314 -13.51 -4.58 12.94
CA ARG A 314 -12.79 -3.45 13.55
C ARG A 314 -11.64 -3.91 14.43
N ILE A 315 -11.57 -5.19 14.75
CA ILE A 315 -10.54 -5.75 15.61
C ILE A 315 -9.25 -5.86 14.81
N CYS A 316 -8.20 -5.22 15.31
CA CYS A 316 -6.83 -5.44 14.91
C CYS A 316 -6.05 -6.09 16.05
N ILE A 317 -4.91 -6.66 15.71
CA ILE A 317 -3.99 -7.29 16.65
C ILE A 317 -2.63 -6.66 16.42
N ALA A 318 -1.99 -6.15 17.47
CA ALA A 318 -0.60 -5.78 17.45
C ALA A 318 0.23 -6.92 18.03
N TYR A 319 1.13 -7.48 17.23
CA TYR A 319 2.06 -8.53 17.64
C TYR A 319 3.44 -7.93 17.89
N ASN A 320 3.91 -7.98 19.14
CA ASN A 320 5.25 -7.52 19.51
C ASN A 320 6.27 -8.64 19.26
N VAL A 321 7.10 -8.51 18.22
CA VAL A 321 7.96 -9.60 17.74
C VAL A 321 9.06 -10.00 18.74
N ARG A 322 9.45 -9.06 19.61
CA ARG A 322 10.47 -9.29 20.64
C ARG A 322 9.92 -10.03 21.86
N ARG A 323 8.73 -9.66 22.33
CA ARG A 323 8.05 -10.29 23.48
C ARG A 323 7.30 -11.57 23.07
N ARG A 324 6.96 -11.72 21.78
CA ARG A 324 6.03 -12.73 21.24
C ARG A 324 4.65 -12.69 21.89
N GLU A 325 4.27 -11.51 22.36
CA GLU A 325 2.94 -11.20 22.90
C GLU A 325 2.12 -10.48 21.83
N TYR A 326 0.80 -10.60 21.91
CA TYR A 326 -0.11 -9.78 21.13
C TYR A 326 -1.12 -9.04 21.98
N GLU A 327 -1.59 -7.91 21.48
CA GLU A 327 -2.61 -7.07 22.10
C GLU A 327 -3.72 -6.77 21.08
N PRO A 328 -4.98 -7.16 21.34
CA PRO A 328 -6.11 -6.82 20.49
C PRO A 328 -6.58 -5.39 20.77
N PHE A 329 -6.92 -4.65 19.71
CA PHE A 329 -7.49 -3.32 19.81
C PHE A 329 -8.62 -3.13 18.77
N GLU A 330 -9.55 -2.21 19.01
CA GLU A 330 -10.65 -1.92 18.10
C GLU A 330 -10.43 -0.58 17.40
N LEU A 331 -10.60 -0.55 16.07
CA LEU A 331 -10.58 0.66 15.26
C LEU A 331 -11.98 1.29 15.15
N ALA A 332 -12.00 2.57 14.76
CA ALA A 332 -13.24 3.32 14.56
C ALA A 332 -14.20 2.64 13.55
N PRO A 333 -15.52 2.90 13.65
CA PRO A 333 -16.48 2.48 12.64
C PRO A 333 -16.12 2.93 11.21
N ASN A 334 -16.52 2.12 10.21
CA ASN A 334 -16.54 2.45 8.78
C ASN A 334 -15.16 2.53 8.08
N LEU A 335 -14.22 1.67 8.47
CA LEU A 335 -12.91 1.55 7.81
C LEU A 335 -12.80 0.32 6.92
N ASP A 336 -12.79 0.54 5.61
CA ASP A 336 -12.65 -0.52 4.61
C ASP A 336 -11.19 -0.75 4.15
N SER A 337 -10.29 0.19 4.43
CA SER A 337 -8.89 0.12 4.02
C SER A 337 -7.95 0.82 5.01
N PHE A 338 -6.69 0.37 5.04
CA PHE A 338 -5.65 0.87 5.94
C PHE A 338 -4.39 1.18 5.14
N LEU A 339 -3.76 2.31 5.44
CA LEU A 339 -2.42 2.66 4.97
C LEU A 339 -1.57 2.99 6.19
N VAL A 340 -0.37 2.41 6.24
CA VAL A 340 0.64 2.77 7.24
C VAL A 340 1.11 4.18 6.94
N HIS A 341 0.96 5.09 7.90
CA HIS A 341 1.52 6.42 7.82
C HIS A 341 2.64 6.56 8.85
N ARG A 342 3.46 7.59 8.68
CA ARG A 342 4.50 7.96 9.64
C ARG A 342 4.53 9.46 9.70
N ASN A 343 3.90 10.03 10.72
CA ASN A 343 3.96 11.45 11.04
C ASN A 343 5.38 12.01 10.95
N SER A 344 5.47 13.20 10.37
CA SER A 344 6.64 14.06 10.45
C SER A 344 6.16 15.51 10.43
N LEU A 345 6.82 16.36 11.22
CA LEU A 345 6.52 17.79 11.27
C LEU A 345 7.21 18.53 10.11
N VAL A 346 6.82 18.17 8.88
CA VAL A 346 7.37 18.72 7.64
C VAL A 346 6.55 19.93 7.23
N TRP A 347 7.08 21.11 7.51
CA TRP A 347 6.53 22.37 7.01
C TRP A 347 6.77 22.47 5.51
N LEU A 348 5.74 22.87 4.75
CA LEU A 348 5.81 23.06 3.29
C LEU A 348 6.12 24.53 2.92
N ASP A 349 6.66 25.29 3.87
CA ASP A 349 6.89 26.73 3.72
C ASP A 349 8.13 26.98 2.83
N GLY A 350 7.90 27.49 1.61
CA GLY A 350 8.96 27.83 0.64
C GLY A 350 8.94 27.05 -0.68
N CYS A 351 7.93 26.22 -0.93
CA CYS A 351 7.66 25.58 -2.23
C CYS A 351 6.68 26.39 -3.11
#